data_AF-A0A9D0HFS4-F1
#
_entry.id   AF-A0A9D0HFS4-F1
#
_cell.length_a   1.000
_cell.length_b   1.000
_cell.length_c   1.000
_cell.angle_alpha   90.00
_cell.angle_beta   90.00
_cell.angle_gamma   90.00
#
_symmetry.space_group_name_H-M   'P 1'
#
loop_
_entity.id
_entity.type
_entity.pdbx_description
1 polymer ?
#
loop_
_entity_poly.entity_id
_entity_poly.type
_entity_poly.pdbx_seq_one_letter_code
_entity_poly.pdbx_strand_id
1 'polypeptide(L)'
;MDKIIRAGAAMLLGILLPWLLQLWDRQRLRRRHKDAPWTHASWGAALYAFGPFSMLGWSHLTRPRPWRWLWGPAYTTLLLIPLMALNDDGAPGSERLEEGAGVCAAVFIASVILLLVIDTIVTAWRRLCGGPA
;
A
#
# COMPACT_ATOMS: atom_id res chain seq x y z
N MET A 1 2.74 -23.68 17.21
CA MET A 1 3.07 -23.27 15.83
C MET A 1 4.48 -22.73 15.86
N ASP A 2 5.43 -23.37 15.14
CA ASP A 2 6.83 -22.95 15.17
C ASP A 2 7.00 -21.50 14.72
N LYS A 3 7.94 -20.77 15.34
CA LYS A 3 8.25 -19.37 15.02
C LYS A 3 8.49 -19.16 13.52
N ILE A 4 9.11 -20.15 12.87
CA ILE A 4 9.41 -20.17 11.44
C ILE A 4 8.12 -20.23 10.60
N ILE A 5 7.14 -21.04 11.01
CA ILE A 5 5.84 -21.16 10.30
C ILE A 5 5.07 -19.83 10.41
N ARG A 6 5.11 -19.20 11.59
CA ARG A 6 4.44 -17.92 11.84
C ARG A 6 5.08 -16.78 11.05
N ALA A 7 6.41 -16.68 11.03
CA ALA A 7 7.14 -15.71 10.23
C ALA A 7 6.92 -15.94 8.72
N GLY A 8 6.95 -17.19 8.27
CA GLY A 8 6.66 -17.57 6.90
C GLY A 8 5.24 -17.19 6.48
N ALA A 9 4.24 -17.46 7.33
CA ALA A 9 2.84 -17.08 7.08
C ALA A 9 2.66 -15.56 7.02
N ALA A 10 3.28 -14.81 7.94
CA ALA A 10 3.24 -13.34 7.93
C ALA A 10 3.85 -12.78 6.63
N MET A 11 5.01 -13.29 6.22
CA MET A 11 5.68 -12.86 4.99
C MET A 11 4.86 -13.21 3.74
N LEU A 12 4.27 -14.42 3.70
CA LEU A 12 3.41 -14.85 2.61
C LEU A 12 2.16 -13.97 2.53
N LEU A 13 1.50 -13.70 3.65
CA LEU A 13 0.29 -12.87 3.74
C LEU A 13 0.59 -11.41 3.37
N GLY A 14 1.75 -10.88 3.78
CA GLY A 14 2.21 -9.54 3.43
C GLY A 14 2.38 -9.31 1.92
N ILE A 15 2.51 -10.39 1.13
CA ILE A 15 2.59 -10.33 -0.34
C ILE A 15 1.27 -10.75 -0.98
N LEU A 16 0.64 -11.84 -0.52
CA LEU A 16 -0.59 -12.38 -1.11
C LEU A 16 -1.78 -11.44 -0.97
N LEU A 17 -1.97 -10.83 0.21
CA LEU A 17 -3.11 -9.94 0.47
C LEU A 17 -3.09 -8.70 -0.44
N PRO A 18 -1.97 -7.95 -0.55
CA PRO A 18 -1.91 -6.84 -1.47
C PRO A 18 -2.07 -7.29 -2.93
N TRP A 19 -1.46 -8.42 -3.30
CA TRP A 19 -1.57 -8.95 -4.65
C TRP A 19 -3.01 -9.28 -5.05
N LEU A 20 -3.75 -9.99 -4.20
CA LEU A 20 -5.15 -10.35 -4.46
C LEU A 20 -6.06 -9.12 -4.56
N LEU A 21 -5.87 -8.15 -3.65
CA LEU A 21 -6.66 -6.92 -3.67
C LEU A 21 -6.36 -6.08 -4.92
N GLN A 22 -5.09 -5.98 -5.33
CA GLN A 22 -4.69 -5.31 -6.56
C GLN A 22 -5.21 -6.04 -7.80
N LEU A 23 -5.20 -7.38 -7.82
CA LEU A 23 -5.75 -8.20 -8.91
C LEU A 23 -7.26 -7.97 -9.06
N TRP A 24 -8.00 -8.02 -7.94
CA TRP A 24 -9.44 -7.75 -7.90
C TRP A 24 -9.77 -6.32 -8.37
N ASP A 25 -9.01 -5.33 -7.91
CA ASP A 25 -9.19 -3.93 -8.31
C ASP A 25 -8.88 -3.75 -9.81
N ARG A 26 -7.82 -4.41 -10.31
CA ARG A 26 -7.46 -4.40 -11.74
C ARG A 26 -8.56 -4.93 -12.64
N GLN A 27 -9.27 -5.98 -12.21
CA GLN A 27 -10.42 -6.52 -12.95
C GLN A 27 -11.57 -5.51 -13.05
N ARG A 28 -11.70 -4.59 -12.09
CA ARG A 28 -12.74 -3.56 -12.03
C ARG A 28 -12.38 -2.27 -12.76
N LEU A 29 -11.11 -2.07 -13.13
CA LEU A 29 -10.70 -0.91 -13.90
C LEU A 29 -11.28 -0.99 -15.33
N ARG A 30 -12.16 -0.03 -15.64
CA ARG A 30 -12.76 0.16 -16.97
C ARG A 30 -11.66 0.25 -18.03
N ARG A 31 -11.90 -0.33 -19.22
CA ARG A 31 -10.93 -0.53 -20.33
C ARG A 31 -9.98 0.65 -20.62
N ARG A 32 -10.40 1.89 -20.35
CA ARG A 32 -9.61 3.13 -20.55
C ARG A 32 -8.38 3.29 -19.64
N HIS A 33 -8.27 2.52 -18.54
CA HIS A 33 -7.10 2.55 -17.63
C HIS A 33 -6.25 1.27 -17.72
N LYS A 34 -6.55 0.35 -18.66
CA LYS A 34 -5.77 -0.88 -18.85
C LYS A 34 -4.38 -0.62 -19.45
N ASP A 35 -4.19 0.55 -20.05
CA ASP A 35 -2.93 1.03 -20.63
C ASP A 35 -2.06 1.76 -19.59
N ALA A 36 -2.41 1.68 -18.29
CA ALA A 36 -1.57 2.21 -17.23
C ALA A 36 -0.18 1.53 -17.25
N PRO A 37 0.91 2.29 -17.01
CA PRO A 37 2.30 1.88 -17.27
C PRO A 37 2.81 0.70 -16.41
N TRP A 38 1.99 0.14 -15.53
CA TRP A 38 2.36 -1.02 -14.73
C TRP A 38 2.15 -2.33 -15.48
N THR A 39 3.22 -2.77 -16.13
CA THR A 39 3.38 -4.15 -16.59
C THR A 39 3.32 -5.12 -15.41
N HIS A 40 2.91 -6.38 -15.63
CA HIS A 40 2.86 -7.38 -14.56
C HIS A 40 4.22 -7.55 -13.85
N ALA A 41 5.33 -7.30 -14.56
CA ALA A 41 6.68 -7.31 -14.01
C ALA A 41 6.94 -6.18 -13.00
N SER A 42 6.58 -4.94 -13.33
CA SER A 42 6.78 -3.79 -12.44
C SER A 42 5.79 -3.81 -11.26
N TRP A 43 4.62 -4.41 -11.45
CA TRP A 43 3.67 -4.74 -10.39
C TRP A 43 4.21 -5.81 -9.42
N GLY A 44 4.75 -6.92 -9.95
CA GLY A 44 5.34 -7.99 -9.15
C GLY A 44 6.59 -7.53 -8.37
N ALA A 45 7.43 -6.68 -8.99
CA ALA A 45 8.57 -6.07 -8.32
C ALA A 45 8.15 -5.18 -7.14
N ALA A 46 7.09 -4.38 -7.31
CA ALA A 46 6.57 -3.54 -6.25
C ALA A 46 6.02 -4.36 -5.07
N LEU A 47 5.33 -5.47 -5.35
CA LEU A 47 4.83 -6.39 -4.33
C LEU A 47 5.96 -7.09 -3.57
N TYR A 48 6.98 -7.57 -4.27
CA TYR A 48 8.11 -8.26 -3.66
C TYR A 48 8.94 -7.32 -2.78
N ALA A 49 9.25 -6.12 -3.26
CA ALA A 49 10.12 -5.18 -2.55
C ALA A 49 9.41 -4.41 -1.43
N PHE A 50 8.12 -4.12 -1.59
CA PHE A 50 7.40 -3.20 -0.71
C PHE A 50 6.17 -3.81 -0.02
N GLY A 51 5.76 -5.03 -0.39
CA GLY A 51 4.64 -5.73 0.25
C GLY A 51 3.37 -4.87 0.31
N PRO A 52 2.84 -4.56 1.50
CA PRO A 52 1.68 -3.67 1.68
C PRO A 52 1.87 -2.27 1.10
N PHE A 53 3.08 -1.71 1.13
CA PHE A 53 3.35 -0.36 0.62
C PHE A 53 3.19 -0.25 -0.91
N SER A 54 3.20 -1.36 -1.64
CA SER A 54 2.85 -1.39 -3.08
C SER A 54 1.46 -0.79 -3.37
N MET A 55 0.55 -0.80 -2.37
CA MET A 55 -0.78 -0.19 -2.45
C MET A 55 -0.76 1.32 -2.65
N LEU A 56 0.31 2.01 -2.23
CA LEU A 56 0.44 3.45 -2.41
C LEU A 56 0.65 3.80 -3.90
N GLY A 57 1.56 3.08 -4.56
CA GLY A 57 1.75 3.20 -6.00
C GLY A 57 0.49 2.79 -6.76
N TRP A 58 -0.16 1.71 -6.32
CA TRP A 58 -1.40 1.22 -6.94
C TRP A 58 -2.54 2.24 -6.85
N SER A 59 -2.78 2.82 -5.67
CA SER A 59 -3.87 3.79 -5.49
C SER A 59 -3.63 5.06 -6.29
N HIS A 60 -2.38 5.53 -6.37
CA HIS A 60 -2.02 6.72 -7.14
C HIS A 60 -2.25 6.51 -8.64
N LEU A 61 -1.84 5.36 -9.19
CA LEU A 61 -1.94 5.07 -10.62
C LEU A 61 -3.37 4.76 -11.10
N THR A 62 -4.15 4.07 -10.26
CA THR A 62 -5.47 3.55 -10.68
C THR A 62 -6.62 4.51 -10.41
N ARG A 63 -6.38 5.58 -9.64
CA ARG A 63 -7.44 6.49 -9.19
C ARG A 63 -7.11 7.92 -9.62
N PRO A 64 -7.90 8.51 -10.53
CA PRO A 64 -7.63 9.86 -11.04
C PRO A 64 -8.06 10.99 -10.10
N ARG A 65 -8.68 10.68 -8.95
CA ARG A 65 -9.15 11.69 -7.99
C ARG A 65 -8.31 11.64 -6.72
N PRO A 66 -7.79 12.79 -6.24
CA PRO A 66 -6.83 12.84 -5.14
C PRO A 66 -7.41 12.30 -3.82
N TRP A 67 -8.68 12.55 -3.52
CA TRP A 67 -9.33 12.00 -2.33
C TRP A 67 -9.40 10.45 -2.34
N ARG A 68 -9.38 9.82 -3.52
CA ARG A 68 -9.38 8.36 -3.63
C ARG A 68 -7.99 7.76 -3.44
N TRP A 69 -6.93 8.57 -3.39
CA TRP A 69 -5.59 8.10 -3.03
C TRP A 69 -5.47 7.73 -1.57
N LEU A 70 -6.27 8.35 -0.69
CA LEU A 70 -6.32 8.06 0.76
C LEU A 70 -6.65 6.60 1.08
N TRP A 71 -7.30 5.91 0.14
CA TRP A 71 -7.56 4.49 0.24
C TRP A 71 -6.27 3.65 0.17
N GLY A 72 -5.23 4.10 -0.52
CA GLY A 72 -3.93 3.42 -0.54
C GLY A 72 -3.32 3.31 0.85
N PRO A 73 -3.08 4.43 1.55
CA PRO A 73 -2.68 4.44 2.95
C PRO A 73 -3.64 3.64 3.84
N ALA A 74 -4.96 3.77 3.66
CA ALA A 74 -5.92 2.99 4.45
C ALA A 74 -5.77 1.48 4.26
N TYR A 75 -5.59 0.99 3.02
CA TYR A 75 -5.35 -0.43 2.74
C TYR A 75 -3.98 -0.87 3.27
N THR A 76 -2.92 -0.08 3.10
CA THR A 76 -1.60 -0.38 3.66
C THR A 76 -1.68 -0.56 5.18
N THR A 77 -2.32 0.37 5.89
CA THR A 77 -2.49 0.31 7.35
C THR A 77 -3.34 -0.89 7.76
N LEU A 78 -4.46 -1.15 7.07
CA LEU A 78 -5.33 -2.28 7.37
C LEU A 78 -4.65 -3.63 7.18
N LEU A 79 -3.72 -3.73 6.22
CA LEU A 79 -2.92 -4.94 5.97
C LEU A 79 -1.76 -5.12 6.94
N LEU A 80 -1.27 -4.03 7.56
CA LEU A 80 -0.22 -4.10 8.58
C LEU A 80 -0.73 -4.61 9.92
N ILE A 81 -2.00 -4.34 10.28
CA ILE A 81 -2.62 -4.80 11.54
C ILE A 81 -2.52 -6.33 11.72
N PRO A 82 -3.00 -7.18 10.79
CA PRO A 82 -2.88 -8.63 10.92
C PRO A 82 -1.42 -9.10 10.83
N LEU A 83 -0.54 -8.37 10.13
CA LEU A 83 0.89 -8.69 10.06
C LEU A 83 1.57 -8.50 11.42
N MET A 84 1.23 -7.42 12.14
CA MET A 84 1.70 -7.18 13.49
C MET A 84 1.12 -8.18 14.49
N ALA A 85 -0.17 -8.49 14.37
CA ALA A 85 -0.84 -9.47 15.23
C ALA A 85 -0.23 -10.89 15.08
N LEU A 86 0.19 -11.26 13.88
CA LEU A 86 0.86 -12.53 13.61
C LEU A 86 2.29 -12.59 14.14
N ASN A 87 2.92 -11.46 14.44
CA ASN A 87 4.30 -11.42 14.95
C ASN A 87 4.37 -11.35 16.48
N ASP A 88 3.22 -11.38 17.15
CA ASP A 88 3.14 -11.20 18.59
C ASP A 88 3.44 -12.51 19.33
N ASP A 89 4.35 -12.44 20.31
CA ASP A 89 4.86 -13.57 21.09
C ASP A 89 4.10 -13.76 22.43
N GLY A 90 2.95 -13.10 22.63
CA GLY A 90 2.04 -13.33 23.76
C GLY A 90 2.19 -12.35 24.93
N ALA A 91 2.52 -11.08 24.66
CA ALA A 91 2.56 -10.02 25.68
C ALA A 91 1.14 -9.46 25.99
N PRO A 92 0.89 -8.94 27.21
CA PRO A 92 -0.44 -8.47 27.63
C PRO A 92 -0.94 -7.27 26.80
N GLY A 93 -2.20 -7.36 26.36
CA GLY A 93 -2.71 -6.71 25.15
C GLY A 93 -3.25 -5.28 25.24
N SER A 94 -3.06 -4.52 26.33
CA SER A 94 -3.59 -3.14 26.44
C SER A 94 -2.58 -2.05 26.08
N GLU A 95 -1.34 -2.13 26.55
CA GLU A 95 -0.31 -1.09 26.27
C GLU A 95 0.20 -1.14 24.82
N ARG A 96 0.32 -2.35 24.24
CA ARG A 96 0.78 -2.52 22.86
C ARG A 96 -0.25 -2.19 21.80
N LEU A 97 -1.54 -2.18 22.15
CA LEU A 97 -2.60 -1.81 21.21
C LEU A 97 -2.55 -0.30 20.93
N GLU A 98 -2.18 0.50 21.93
CA GLU A 98 -1.89 1.93 21.76
C GLU A 98 -0.59 2.16 20.97
N GLU A 99 0.49 1.42 21.25
CA GLU A 99 1.73 1.50 20.46
C GLU A 99 1.50 1.08 19.00
N GLY A 100 0.80 -0.03 18.76
CA GLY A 100 0.47 -0.52 17.42
C GLY A 100 -0.44 0.44 16.66
N ALA A 101 -1.40 1.06 17.33
CA ALA A 101 -2.23 2.12 16.77
C ALA A 101 -1.39 3.37 16.42
N GLY A 102 -0.44 3.73 17.28
CA GLY A 102 0.53 4.81 17.04
C GLY A 102 1.39 4.57 15.80
N VAL A 103 1.93 3.35 15.65
CA VAL A 103 2.72 2.96 14.46
C VAL A 103 1.85 2.96 13.20
N CYS A 104 0.62 2.41 13.28
CA CYS A 104 -0.32 2.41 12.17
C CYS A 104 -0.70 3.83 11.73
N ALA A 105 -0.93 4.73 12.68
CA ALA A 105 -1.22 6.14 12.44
C ALA A 105 0.01 6.86 11.84
N ALA A 106 1.20 6.63 12.37
CA ALA A 106 2.45 7.20 11.84
C ALA A 106 2.70 6.74 10.40
N VAL A 107 2.54 5.45 10.10
CA VAL A 107 2.66 4.90 8.74
C VAL A 107 1.61 5.48 7.81
N PHE A 108 0.36 5.62 8.27
CA PHE A 108 -0.70 6.26 7.49
C PHE A 108 -0.35 7.70 7.14
N ILE A 109 0.01 8.52 8.14
CA ILE A 109 0.36 9.93 7.98
C ILE A 109 1.58 10.08 7.05
N ALA A 110 2.64 9.32 7.29
CA ALA A 110 3.85 9.34 6.45
C ALA A 110 3.53 8.96 4.99
N SER A 111 2.67 7.96 4.78
CA SER A 111 2.24 7.54 3.45
C SER A 111 1.41 8.61 2.75
N VAL A 112 0.53 9.32 3.46
CA VAL A 112 -0.24 10.45 2.92
C VAL A 112 0.69 11.59 2.52
N ILE A 113 1.64 11.97 3.39
CA ILE A 113 2.63 13.01 3.10
C ILE A 113 3.45 12.63 1.87
N LEU A 114 3.95 11.40 1.80
CA LEU A 114 4.72 10.91 0.67
C LEU A 114 3.94 11.00 -0.66
N LEU A 115 2.66 10.62 -0.66
CA LEU A 115 1.81 10.72 -1.84
C LEU A 115 1.59 12.17 -2.27
N LEU A 116 1.39 13.10 -1.34
CA LEU A 116 1.25 14.53 -1.63
C LEU A 116 2.54 15.13 -2.21
N VAL A 117 3.71 14.73 -1.69
CA VAL A 117 5.01 15.16 -2.21
C VAL A 117 5.20 14.66 -3.64
N ILE A 118 4.94 13.38 -3.90
CA ILE A 118 5.04 12.79 -5.24
C ILE A 118 4.11 13.52 -6.21
N ASP A 119 2.85 13.73 -5.82
CA ASP A 119 1.88 14.43 -6.67
C ASP A 119 2.30 15.89 -6.98
N THR A 120 2.83 16.58 -5.97
CA THR A 120 3.37 17.94 -6.14
C THR A 120 4.53 17.96 -7.14
N ILE A 121 5.46 17.02 -7.03
CA ILE A 121 6.61 16.89 -7.94
C ILE A 121 6.13 16.58 -9.37
N VAL A 122 5.22 15.62 -9.54
CA VAL A 122 4.68 15.23 -10.84
C VAL A 122 3.90 16.36 -11.49
N THR A 123 3.09 17.08 -10.72
CA THR A 123 2.33 18.24 -11.20
C THR A 123 3.25 19.38 -11.59
N ALA A 124 4.27 19.69 -10.79
CA ALA A 124 5.28 20.69 -11.12
C ALA A 124 6.03 20.32 -12.41
N TRP A 125 6.44 19.05 -12.53
CA TRP A 125 7.11 18.54 -13.73
C TRP A 125 6.22 18.67 -14.98
N ARG A 126 4.95 18.30 -14.91
CA ARG A 126 4.01 18.43 -16.05
C ARG A 126 3.84 19.88 -16.49
N ARG A 127 3.79 20.82 -15.54
CA ARG A 127 3.73 22.27 -15.84
C ARG A 127 5.00 22.75 -16.53
N LEU A 128 6.18 22.30 -16.10
CA LEU A 128 7.45 22.64 -16.72
C LEU A 128 7.59 22.06 -18.14
N CYS A 129 7.03 20.87 -18.38
CA CYS A 129 7.05 20.22 -19.70
C CYS A 129 5.91 20.64 -20.64
N GLY A 130 5.09 21.64 -20.27
CA GLY A 130 4.01 22.15 -21.13
C GLY A 130 2.79 21.22 -21.28
N GLY A 131 2.61 20.26 -20.38
CA GLY A 131 1.43 19.38 -20.38
C GLY A 131 0.16 20.09 -19.87
N PRO A 132 -1.03 19.74 -20.36
CA PRO A 132 -2.29 20.29 -19.85
C PRO A 132 -2.43 19.99 -18.36
N ALA A 133 -2.79 21.03 -17.59
CA ALA A 133 -3.03 20.99 -16.15
C ALA A 133 -4.25 20.13 -15.79
#